data_AF-A0A973Q2A9-F1
#
_entry.id   AF-A0A973Q2A9-F1
#
_cell.length_a   1.000
_cell.length_b   1.000
_cell.length_c   1.000
_cell.angle_alpha   90.00
_cell.angle_beta   90.00
_cell.angle_gamma   90.00
#
_symmetry.space_group_name_H-M   'P 1'
#
loop_
_entity.id
_entity.type
_entity.pdbx_description
1 polymer ?
#
loop_
_entity_poly.entity_id
_entity_poly.type
_entity_poly.pdbx_seq_one_letter_code
_entity_poly.pdbx_strand_id
1 'polypeptide(L)'
;MIPLVSNLAPLVCAVLLAATGAGKLFGRQTAQLAANTVLVRVLNDGRRATLALRSVGAAELAVAAALFAAPDTVLPGVATAVLGAGFTGYLAYARVTAPESSCGCSARAEGPIGVRAFTRAGLVVAGGVLAATADAPWWTEAARRPAGTTAVLVLAAVLLAVLAADLDRALRVPLRRARLRVFGHPLPPAAGTGDRVPVAASVELLERSLAWQAAMPVVRSALLDHWDEEGWRVLHYAGAYRDGRGTHPASVLFALDLTLTVDSAPNPAVRVSVIDDETGEVVPSAVTPVPRRAPLPMAT
;
A
#
# COMPACT_ATOMS: atom_id res chain seq x y z
N MET A 1 -29.37 27.71 2.90
CA MET A 1 -28.38 26.62 2.78
C MET A 1 -27.59 26.71 1.48
N ILE A 2 -28.23 26.78 0.31
CA ILE A 2 -27.56 26.89 -1.00
C ILE A 2 -26.50 28.01 -1.05
N PRO A 3 -26.78 29.28 -0.67
CA PRO A 3 -25.78 30.35 -0.71
C PRO A 3 -24.62 30.17 0.30
N LEU A 4 -24.88 29.48 1.42
CA LEU A 4 -23.82 29.16 2.39
C LEU A 4 -22.84 28.14 1.81
N VAL A 5 -23.37 27.13 1.09
CA VAL A 5 -22.55 26.07 0.49
C VAL A 5 -21.79 26.59 -0.73
N SER A 6 -22.42 27.38 -1.62
CA SER A 6 -21.73 27.96 -2.78
C SER A 6 -20.60 28.90 -2.38
N ASN A 7 -20.83 29.79 -1.40
CA ASN A 7 -19.80 30.73 -0.94
C ASN A 7 -18.64 30.06 -0.19
N LEU A 8 -18.83 28.85 0.36
CA LEU A 8 -17.76 28.07 1.01
C LEU A 8 -17.09 27.06 0.07
N ALA A 9 -17.68 26.76 -1.09
CA ALA A 9 -17.13 25.82 -2.06
C ALA A 9 -15.72 26.22 -2.56
N PRO A 10 -15.40 27.50 -2.85
CA PRO A 10 -14.05 27.90 -3.25
C PRO A 10 -13.00 27.50 -2.22
N LEU A 11 -13.27 27.71 -0.92
CA LEU A 11 -12.36 27.37 0.16
C LEU A 11 -12.11 25.85 0.24
N VAL A 12 -13.18 25.05 0.22
CA VAL A 12 -13.08 23.60 0.29
C VAL A 12 -12.33 23.03 -0.92
N CYS A 13 -12.64 23.50 -2.12
CA CYS A 13 -11.96 23.11 -3.35
C CYS A 13 -10.48 23.54 -3.34
N ALA A 14 -10.17 24.75 -2.89
CA ALA A 14 -8.81 25.25 -2.82
C ALA A 14 -7.93 24.41 -1.88
N VAL A 15 -8.43 24.10 -0.68
CA VAL A 15 -7.72 23.24 0.28
C VAL A 15 -7.50 21.83 -0.30
N LEU A 16 -8.52 21.26 -0.94
CA LEU A 16 -8.43 19.94 -1.55
C LEU A 16 -7.37 19.91 -2.67
N LEU A 17 -7.47 20.83 -3.62
CA LEU A 17 -6.54 20.93 -4.75
C LEU A 17 -5.11 21.27 -4.30
N ALA A 18 -4.95 22.11 -3.27
CA ALA A 18 -3.65 22.39 -2.70
C ALA A 18 -3.02 21.13 -2.10
N ALA A 19 -3.79 20.35 -1.35
CA ALA A 19 -3.31 19.12 -0.74
C ALA A 19 -2.95 18.05 -1.78
N THR A 20 -3.79 17.82 -2.80
CA THR A 20 -3.51 16.84 -3.85
C THR A 20 -2.38 17.30 -4.77
N GLY A 21 -2.37 18.59 -5.13
CA GLY A 21 -1.39 19.18 -6.03
C GLY A 21 0.01 19.19 -5.42
N ALA A 22 0.12 19.58 -4.15
CA ALA A 22 1.38 19.51 -3.41
C ALA A 22 1.89 18.06 -3.31
N GLY A 23 1.00 17.09 -3.07
CA GLY A 23 1.36 15.67 -3.06
C GLY A 23 1.91 15.17 -4.39
N LYS A 24 1.34 15.60 -5.53
CA LYS A 24 1.81 15.23 -6.87
C LYS A 24 3.11 15.93 -7.24
N LEU A 25 3.21 17.24 -6.96
CA LEU A 25 4.34 18.08 -7.37
C LEU A 25 5.59 17.80 -6.54
N PHE A 26 5.45 17.69 -5.22
CA PHE A 26 6.58 17.57 -4.27
C PHE A 26 6.75 16.16 -3.67
N GLY A 27 5.86 15.22 -4.00
CA GLY A 27 5.91 13.85 -3.50
C GLY A 27 7.18 13.12 -3.92
N ARG A 28 7.87 12.51 -2.94
CA ARG A 28 9.02 11.61 -3.21
C ARG A 28 8.61 10.32 -3.92
N GLN A 29 7.34 9.90 -3.76
CA GLN A 29 6.78 8.67 -4.32
C GLN A 29 6.11 8.87 -5.69
N THR A 30 6.13 10.07 -6.28
CA THR A 30 5.42 10.35 -7.55
C THR A 30 5.90 9.47 -8.70
N ALA A 31 7.19 9.13 -8.75
CA ALA A 31 7.73 8.24 -9.78
C ALA A 31 7.20 6.79 -9.64
N GLN A 32 7.10 6.28 -8.41
CA GLN A 32 6.54 4.97 -8.11
C GLN A 32 5.04 4.93 -8.41
N LEU A 33 4.31 6.01 -8.06
CA LEU A 33 2.90 6.16 -8.41
C LEU A 33 2.70 6.17 -9.93
N ALA A 34 3.54 6.92 -10.66
CA ALA A 34 3.48 7.01 -12.12
C ALA A 34 3.57 5.63 -12.78
N ALA A 35 4.51 4.78 -12.34
CA ALA A 35 4.71 3.42 -12.83
C ALA A 35 3.44 2.55 -12.77
N ASN A 36 2.58 2.79 -11.78
CA ASN A 36 1.34 2.04 -11.57
C ASN A 36 0.11 2.66 -12.24
N THR A 37 0.28 3.74 -13.01
CA THR A 37 -0.82 4.40 -13.75
C THR A 37 -0.85 3.99 -15.22
N VAL A 38 -2.01 4.20 -15.86
CA VAL A 38 -2.16 4.12 -17.32
C VAL A 38 -1.22 5.07 -18.06
N LEU A 39 -0.80 6.17 -17.42
CA LEU A 39 0.03 7.20 -18.05
C LEU A 39 1.36 6.64 -18.56
N VAL A 40 1.96 5.68 -17.85
CA VAL A 40 3.21 5.02 -18.30
C VAL A 40 2.99 4.17 -19.54
N ARG A 41 1.82 3.52 -19.65
CA ARG A 41 1.47 2.73 -20.84
C ARG A 41 1.19 3.63 -22.05
N VAL A 42 0.51 4.76 -21.83
CA VAL A 42 0.17 5.72 -22.90
C VAL A 42 1.40 6.49 -23.38
N LEU A 43 2.27 6.93 -22.47
CA LEU A 43 3.45 7.73 -22.80
C LEU A 43 4.69 6.88 -23.11
N ASN A 44 4.61 5.57 -22.89
CA ASN A 44 5.67 4.58 -23.06
C ASN A 44 7.00 4.94 -22.37
N ASP A 45 6.93 5.75 -21.31
CA ASP A 45 8.09 6.29 -20.59
C ASP A 45 7.67 6.72 -19.15
N GLY A 46 8.32 6.12 -18.14
CA GLY A 46 8.12 6.44 -16.73
C GLY A 46 8.46 7.88 -16.36
N ARG A 47 9.46 8.48 -17.02
CA ARG A 47 9.87 9.86 -16.76
C ARG A 47 8.84 10.85 -17.28
N ARG A 48 8.32 10.64 -18.49
CA ARG A 48 7.25 11.46 -19.08
C ARG A 48 5.97 11.37 -18.26
N ALA A 49 5.60 10.18 -17.81
CA ALA A 49 4.46 10.00 -16.92
C ALA A 49 4.62 10.73 -15.58
N THR A 50 5.82 10.69 -15.00
CA THR A 50 6.12 11.45 -13.77
C THR A 50 6.02 12.96 -13.99
N LEU A 51 6.55 13.46 -15.12
CA LEU A 51 6.45 14.88 -15.49
C LEU A 51 5.00 15.31 -15.71
N ALA A 52 4.19 14.49 -16.37
CA ALA A 52 2.77 14.76 -16.58
C ALA A 52 1.98 14.79 -15.25
N LEU A 53 2.29 13.91 -14.30
CA LEU A 53 1.69 13.97 -12.97
C LEU A 53 2.11 15.24 -12.20
N ARG A 54 3.37 15.65 -12.32
CA ARG A 54 3.87 16.89 -11.71
C ARG A 54 3.25 18.14 -12.35
N SER A 55 3.08 18.17 -13.67
CA SER A 55 2.43 19.30 -14.35
C SER A 55 0.97 19.44 -13.94
N VAL A 56 0.26 18.33 -13.80
CA VAL A 56 -1.09 18.31 -13.23
C VAL A 56 -1.08 18.81 -11.78
N GLY A 57 -0.12 18.37 -10.96
CA GLY A 57 0.05 18.87 -9.58
C GLY A 57 0.29 20.39 -9.51
N ALA A 58 1.09 20.93 -10.44
CA ALA A 58 1.31 22.37 -10.57
C ALA A 58 0.03 23.11 -11.00
N ALA A 59 -0.74 22.54 -11.94
CA ALA A 59 -2.02 23.12 -12.36
C ALA A 59 -3.04 23.14 -11.22
N GLU A 60 -3.13 22.06 -10.42
CA GLU A 60 -3.98 22.01 -9.22
C GLU A 60 -3.60 23.11 -8.22
N LEU A 61 -2.30 23.31 -7.96
CA LEU A 61 -1.83 24.36 -7.05
C LEU A 61 -2.10 25.76 -7.59
N ALA A 62 -1.97 25.99 -8.89
CA ALA A 62 -2.29 27.27 -9.51
C ALA A 62 -3.77 27.61 -9.38
N VAL A 63 -4.66 26.63 -9.63
CA VAL A 63 -6.11 26.79 -9.45
C VAL A 63 -6.46 27.01 -7.98
N ALA A 64 -5.83 26.28 -7.06
CA ALA A 64 -6.01 26.47 -5.62
C ALA A 64 -5.61 27.89 -5.17
N ALA A 65 -4.45 28.38 -5.63
CA ALA A 65 -4.00 29.75 -5.34
C ALA A 65 -4.99 30.79 -5.89
N ALA A 66 -5.52 30.58 -7.09
CA ALA A 66 -6.51 31.46 -7.69
C ALA A 66 -7.84 31.47 -6.90
N LEU A 67 -8.32 30.31 -6.44
CA LEU A 67 -9.51 30.20 -5.59
C LEU A 67 -9.33 30.90 -4.23
N PHE A 68 -8.12 30.91 -3.67
CA PHE A 68 -7.83 31.65 -2.44
C PHE A 68 -7.74 33.16 -2.67
N ALA A 69 -7.07 33.58 -3.74
CA ALA A 69 -6.77 34.98 -4.01
C ALA A 69 -7.96 35.77 -4.56
N ALA A 70 -8.79 35.15 -5.40
CA ALA A 70 -9.90 35.79 -6.09
C ALA A 70 -11.16 34.89 -6.11
N PRO A 71 -11.72 34.55 -4.93
CA PRO A 71 -12.86 33.62 -4.83
C PRO A 71 -14.14 34.14 -5.50
N ASP A 72 -14.25 35.45 -5.72
CA ASP A 72 -15.44 36.10 -6.27
C ASP A 72 -15.47 36.07 -7.80
N THR A 73 -14.40 35.57 -8.42
CA THR A 73 -14.31 35.45 -9.88
C THR A 73 -14.84 34.09 -10.33
N VAL A 74 -15.56 34.07 -11.45
CA VAL A 74 -16.12 32.83 -12.02
C VAL A 74 -15.02 31.90 -12.56
N LEU A 75 -13.89 32.47 -12.99
CA LEU A 75 -12.84 31.76 -13.73
C LEU A 75 -12.19 30.60 -12.93
N PRO A 76 -11.77 30.75 -11.65
CA PRO A 76 -11.22 29.66 -10.86
C PRO A 76 -12.23 28.53 -10.58
N GLY A 77 -13.51 28.86 -10.41
CA GLY A 77 -14.58 27.87 -10.28
C GLY A 77 -14.75 27.03 -11.55
N VAL A 78 -14.81 27.68 -12.71
CA VAL A 78 -14.86 27.02 -14.02
C VAL A 78 -13.61 26.16 -14.26
N ALA A 79 -12.42 26.69 -13.98
CA ALA A 79 -11.17 25.94 -14.11
C ALA A 79 -11.17 24.67 -13.24
N THR A 80 -11.69 24.77 -12.01
CA THR A 80 -11.87 23.62 -11.10
C THR A 80 -12.83 22.59 -11.68
N ALA A 81 -13.97 23.03 -12.22
CA ALA A 81 -14.95 22.13 -12.83
C ALA A 81 -14.38 21.42 -14.07
N VAL A 82 -13.67 22.14 -14.94
CA VAL A 82 -13.00 21.59 -16.13
C VAL A 82 -11.92 20.58 -15.73
N LEU A 83 -11.13 20.90 -14.71
CA LEU A 83 -10.09 20.01 -14.19
C LEU A 83 -10.72 18.72 -13.60
N GLY A 84 -11.81 18.84 -12.83
CA GLY A 84 -12.56 17.69 -12.33
C GLY A 84 -13.19 16.84 -13.44
N ALA A 85 -13.71 17.47 -14.50
CA ALA A 85 -14.28 16.79 -15.65
C ALA A 85 -13.18 16.06 -16.46
N GLY A 86 -12.03 16.70 -16.66
CA GLY A 86 -10.85 16.09 -17.27
C GLY A 86 -10.37 14.86 -16.50
N PHE A 87 -10.33 14.94 -15.16
CA PHE A 87 -10.04 13.75 -14.34
C PHE A 87 -11.08 12.66 -14.48
N THR A 88 -12.37 13.02 -14.53
CA THR A 88 -13.44 12.03 -14.72
C THR A 88 -13.28 11.31 -16.06
N GLY A 89 -12.97 12.04 -17.13
CA GLY A 89 -12.66 11.47 -18.44
C GLY A 89 -11.42 10.57 -18.42
N TYR A 90 -10.34 11.00 -17.75
CA TYR A 90 -9.15 10.19 -17.53
C TYR A 90 -9.46 8.88 -16.79
N LEU A 91 -10.26 8.94 -15.72
CA LEU A 91 -10.66 7.76 -14.94
C LEU A 91 -11.49 6.80 -15.80
N ALA A 92 -12.42 7.31 -16.60
CA ALA A 92 -13.22 6.49 -17.53
C ALA A 92 -12.32 5.79 -18.55
N TYR A 93 -11.40 6.53 -19.18
CA TYR A 93 -10.43 5.97 -20.12
C TYR A 93 -9.53 4.90 -19.47
N ALA A 94 -9.00 5.20 -18.27
CA ALA A 94 -8.14 4.28 -17.55
C ALA A 94 -8.89 3.02 -17.09
N ARG A 95 -10.16 3.15 -16.69
CA ARG A 95 -11.01 2.02 -16.28
C ARG A 95 -11.32 1.05 -17.43
N VAL A 96 -11.35 1.55 -18.67
CA VAL A 96 -11.55 0.74 -19.89
C VAL A 96 -10.25 0.09 -20.34
N THR A 97 -9.13 0.82 -20.29
CA THR A 97 -7.85 0.36 -20.87
C THR A 97 -6.97 -0.45 -19.90
N ALA A 98 -7.05 -0.18 -18.60
CA ALA A 98 -6.34 -0.94 -17.57
C ALA A 98 -7.09 -0.86 -16.22
N PRO A 99 -8.10 -1.72 -15.99
CA PRO A 99 -8.95 -1.65 -14.79
C PRO A 99 -8.18 -1.86 -13.47
N GLU A 100 -7.08 -2.61 -13.52
CA GLU A 100 -6.19 -2.86 -12.38
C GLU A 100 -5.17 -1.75 -12.11
N SER A 101 -5.12 -0.72 -12.97
CA SER A 101 -4.21 0.41 -12.76
C SER A 101 -4.67 1.31 -11.61
N SER A 102 -3.72 1.98 -10.95
CA SER A 102 -4.06 3.03 -9.99
C SER A 102 -4.49 4.30 -10.72
N CYS A 103 -5.48 4.98 -10.15
CA CYS A 103 -5.93 6.28 -10.64
C CYS A 103 -4.84 7.37 -10.58
N GLY A 104 -3.81 7.24 -9.73
CA GLY A 104 -2.77 8.27 -9.53
C GLY A 104 -3.27 9.63 -9.01
N CYS A 105 -4.59 9.84 -8.94
CA CYS A 105 -5.22 11.12 -8.60
C CYS A 105 -5.13 11.44 -7.10
N SER A 106 -5.10 10.42 -6.23
CA SER A 106 -4.79 10.60 -4.81
C SER A 106 -3.40 10.05 -4.53
N ALA A 107 -2.50 10.90 -4.04
CA ALA A 107 -1.07 10.67 -3.85
C ALA A 107 -0.69 9.46 -2.95
N ARG A 108 -1.65 8.65 -2.47
CA ARG A 108 -1.43 7.53 -1.54
C ARG A 108 -2.31 6.29 -1.77
N ALA A 109 -3.11 6.23 -2.83
CA ALA A 109 -3.97 5.08 -3.08
C ALA A 109 -3.35 4.16 -4.15
N GLU A 110 -2.85 3.00 -3.71
CA GLU A 110 -2.47 1.88 -4.56
C GLU A 110 -3.66 0.92 -4.60
N GLY A 111 -4.35 0.82 -5.74
CA GLY A 111 -5.53 -0.04 -5.91
C GLY A 111 -6.30 0.26 -7.19
N PRO A 112 -7.17 -0.67 -7.63
CA PRO A 112 -7.92 -0.53 -8.87
C PRO A 112 -8.88 0.66 -8.84
N ILE A 113 -9.21 1.18 -10.03
CA ILE A 113 -10.12 2.33 -10.17
C ILE A 113 -11.55 1.92 -9.79
N GLY A 114 -11.94 2.24 -8.55
CA GLY A 114 -13.27 1.98 -8.00
C GLY A 114 -14.22 3.18 -8.05
N VAL A 115 -15.49 2.95 -7.64
CA VAL A 115 -16.56 3.96 -7.59
C VAL A 115 -16.13 5.21 -6.80
N ARG A 116 -15.35 5.04 -5.72
CA ARG A 116 -14.85 6.15 -4.90
C ARG A 116 -14.01 7.15 -5.70
N ALA A 117 -13.23 6.70 -6.69
CA ALA A 117 -12.43 7.62 -7.52
C ALA A 117 -13.34 8.51 -8.38
N PHE A 118 -14.40 7.94 -8.97
CA PHE A 118 -15.42 8.70 -9.69
C PHE A 118 -16.20 9.63 -8.77
N THR A 119 -16.57 9.20 -7.55
CA THR A 119 -17.24 10.06 -6.57
C THR A 119 -16.39 11.26 -6.20
N ARG A 120 -15.08 11.08 -5.97
CA ARG A 120 -14.16 12.18 -5.70
C ARG A 120 -14.07 13.15 -6.88
N ALA A 121 -13.92 12.63 -8.10
CA ALA A 121 -13.86 13.48 -9.30
C ALA A 121 -15.17 14.25 -9.51
N GLY A 122 -16.31 13.59 -9.31
CA GLY A 122 -17.64 14.23 -9.35
C GLY A 122 -17.82 15.32 -8.30
N LEU A 123 -17.28 15.14 -7.09
CA LEU A 123 -17.31 16.18 -6.05
C LEU A 123 -16.44 17.39 -6.41
N VAL A 124 -15.29 17.20 -7.07
CA VAL A 124 -14.49 18.31 -7.58
C VAL A 124 -15.25 19.07 -8.66
N VAL A 125 -15.94 18.36 -9.57
CA VAL A 125 -16.80 19.00 -10.59
C VAL A 125 -17.92 19.80 -9.93
N ALA A 126 -18.68 19.18 -9.03
CA ALA A 126 -19.79 19.84 -8.32
C ALA A 126 -19.31 21.04 -7.50
N GLY A 127 -18.18 20.89 -6.79
CA GLY A 127 -17.56 21.97 -6.03
C GLY A 127 -17.06 23.11 -6.92
N GLY A 128 -16.53 22.82 -8.11
CA GLY A 128 -16.16 23.83 -9.11
C GLY A 128 -17.36 24.59 -9.65
N VAL A 129 -18.47 23.91 -9.95
CA VAL A 129 -19.73 24.54 -10.38
C VAL A 129 -20.32 25.42 -9.28
N LEU A 130 -20.31 24.94 -8.03
CA LEU A 130 -20.76 25.72 -6.88
C LEU A 130 -19.85 26.93 -6.63
N ALA A 131 -18.54 26.79 -6.78
CA ALA A 131 -17.60 27.90 -6.69
C ALA A 131 -17.80 28.93 -7.81
N ALA A 132 -18.16 28.50 -9.02
CA ALA A 132 -18.46 29.39 -10.15
C ALA A 132 -19.75 30.20 -9.97
N THR A 133 -20.59 29.81 -9.01
CA THR A 133 -21.86 30.49 -8.65
C THR A 133 -21.79 31.14 -7.27
N ALA A 134 -20.58 31.31 -6.72
CA ALA A 134 -20.36 32.05 -5.49
C ALA A 134 -20.50 33.54 -5.75
N ASP A 135 -21.39 34.20 -5.01
CA ASP A 135 -21.67 35.63 -5.16
C ASP A 135 -20.97 36.47 -4.09
N ALA A 136 -20.29 35.82 -3.14
CA ALA A 136 -19.56 36.48 -2.06
C ALA A 136 -18.35 35.66 -1.62
N PRO A 137 -17.31 36.33 -1.11
CA PRO A 137 -16.12 35.64 -0.65
C PRO A 137 -16.40 34.85 0.63
N TRP A 138 -15.73 33.71 0.76
CA TRP A 138 -15.92 32.76 1.86
C TRP A 138 -15.69 33.38 3.24
N TRP A 139 -14.77 34.36 3.38
CA TRP A 139 -14.49 35.01 4.66
C TRP A 139 -15.65 35.89 5.14
N THR A 140 -16.38 36.52 4.21
CA THR A 140 -17.56 37.32 4.53
C THR A 140 -18.71 36.44 5.01
N GLU A 141 -18.88 35.25 4.40
CA GLU A 141 -19.87 34.28 4.89
C GLU A 141 -19.48 33.67 6.23
N ALA A 142 -18.19 33.37 6.44
CA ALA A 142 -17.65 32.89 7.71
C ALA A 142 -17.87 33.88 8.85
N ALA A 143 -17.65 35.17 8.61
CA ALA A 143 -17.89 36.22 9.59
C ALA A 143 -19.39 36.39 9.93
N ARG A 144 -20.27 36.27 8.92
CA ARG A 144 -21.72 36.42 9.10
C ARG A 144 -22.37 35.23 9.80
N ARG A 145 -21.89 34.01 9.54
CA ARG A 145 -22.52 32.76 10.03
C ARG A 145 -21.48 31.75 10.52
N PRO A 146 -20.75 32.05 11.61
CA PRO A 146 -19.64 31.23 12.06
C PRO A 146 -20.04 29.79 12.35
N ALA A 147 -21.15 29.57 13.07
CA ALA A 147 -21.62 28.22 13.38
C ALA A 147 -22.02 27.40 12.13
N GLY A 148 -22.68 28.04 11.16
CA GLY A 148 -23.04 27.39 9.90
C GLY A 148 -21.81 27.04 9.06
N THR A 149 -20.84 27.95 9.02
CA THR A 149 -19.55 27.71 8.35
C THR A 149 -18.77 26.58 9.00
N THR A 150 -18.66 26.56 10.33
CA THR A 150 -18.00 25.46 11.04
C THR A 150 -18.67 24.13 10.75
N ALA A 151 -20.01 24.07 10.77
CA ALA A 151 -20.75 22.85 10.46
C ALA A 151 -20.48 22.35 9.04
N VAL A 152 -20.50 23.23 8.04
CA VAL A 152 -20.22 22.88 6.63
C VAL A 152 -18.76 22.43 6.45
N LEU A 153 -17.80 23.12 7.07
CA LEU A 153 -16.39 22.74 6.97
C LEU A 153 -16.10 21.40 7.67
N VAL A 154 -16.70 21.14 8.82
CA VAL A 154 -16.61 19.84 9.51
C VAL A 154 -17.21 18.75 8.63
N LEU A 155 -18.40 18.97 8.07
CA LEU A 155 -19.05 17.99 7.19
C LEU A 155 -18.21 17.73 5.94
N ALA A 156 -17.66 18.77 5.31
CA ALA A 156 -16.78 18.65 4.15
C ALA A 156 -15.49 17.89 4.51
N ALA A 157 -14.87 18.20 5.66
CA ALA A 157 -13.68 17.50 6.14
C ALA A 157 -13.96 16.01 6.41
N VAL A 158 -15.09 15.68 7.02
CA VAL A 158 -15.53 14.28 7.24
C VAL A 158 -15.76 13.58 5.91
N LEU A 159 -16.47 14.20 4.96
CA LEU A 159 -16.71 13.64 3.65
C LEU A 159 -15.40 13.39 2.89
N LEU A 160 -14.49 14.36 2.89
CA LEU A 160 -13.17 14.23 2.27
C LEU A 160 -12.33 13.17 2.98
N ALA A 161 -12.36 13.06 4.31
CA ALA A 161 -11.64 12.03 5.04
C ALA A 161 -12.18 10.63 4.74
N VAL A 162 -13.51 10.44 4.73
CA VAL A 162 -14.17 9.18 4.34
C VAL A 162 -13.80 8.79 2.92
N LEU A 163 -13.76 9.78 2.02
CA LEU A 163 -13.42 9.51 0.64
C LEU A 163 -11.93 9.26 0.46
N ALA A 164 -11.04 10.00 1.12
CA ALA A 164 -9.58 9.94 0.98
C ALA A 164 -8.96 8.74 1.68
N ALA A 165 -9.47 8.39 2.86
CA ALA A 165 -9.06 7.21 3.58
C ALA A 165 -9.54 5.96 2.84
N ASP A 166 -8.66 4.98 2.71
CA ASP A 166 -9.16 3.62 2.74
C ASP A 166 -9.70 3.42 4.16
N LEU A 167 -11.01 3.59 4.33
CA LEU A 167 -11.68 3.58 5.65
C LEU A 167 -11.27 2.35 6.48
N ASP A 168 -11.00 1.26 5.79
CA ASP A 168 -10.45 0.03 6.35
C ASP A 168 -9.06 0.25 6.96
N ARG A 169 -8.13 0.86 6.24
CA ARG A 169 -6.77 1.10 6.75
C ARG A 169 -6.74 2.21 7.81
N ALA A 170 -7.52 3.27 7.64
CA ALA A 170 -7.51 4.42 8.56
C ALA A 170 -8.22 4.14 9.88
N LEU A 171 -9.29 3.33 9.86
CA LEU A 171 -10.11 3.07 11.05
C LEU A 171 -9.92 1.64 11.57
N ARG A 172 -9.92 0.62 10.70
CA ARG A 172 -9.81 -0.77 11.18
C ARG A 172 -8.41 -1.12 11.68
N VAL A 173 -7.34 -0.51 11.18
CA VAL A 173 -5.98 -0.76 11.72
C VAL A 173 -5.83 -0.22 13.14
N PRO A 174 -6.11 1.06 13.45
CA PRO A 174 -6.04 1.53 14.83
C PRO A 174 -7.08 0.84 15.71
N LEU A 175 -8.27 0.51 15.21
CA LEU A 175 -9.27 -0.25 15.97
C LEU A 175 -8.79 -1.67 16.27
N ARG A 176 -8.17 -2.38 15.32
CA ARG A 176 -7.55 -3.69 15.55
C ARG A 176 -6.40 -3.59 16.54
N ARG A 177 -5.56 -2.56 16.46
CA ARG A 177 -4.49 -2.31 17.44
C ARG A 177 -5.04 -2.02 18.83
N ALA A 178 -6.08 -1.21 18.93
CA ALA A 178 -6.77 -0.92 20.19
C ALA A 178 -7.42 -2.19 20.76
N ARG A 179 -8.09 -2.98 19.92
CA ARG A 179 -8.65 -4.27 20.28
C ARG A 179 -7.57 -5.22 20.79
N LEU A 180 -6.42 -5.31 20.13
CA LEU A 180 -5.29 -6.15 20.57
C LEU A 180 -4.67 -5.64 21.89
N ARG A 181 -4.66 -4.33 22.12
CA ARG A 181 -4.21 -3.75 23.39
C ARG A 181 -5.18 -4.02 24.54
N VAL A 182 -6.49 -4.02 24.27
CA VAL A 182 -7.54 -4.16 25.29
C VAL A 182 -7.88 -5.62 25.58
N PHE A 183 -8.02 -6.44 24.53
CA PHE A 183 -8.42 -7.85 24.64
C PHE A 183 -7.24 -8.81 24.56
N GLY A 184 -6.01 -8.29 24.48
CA GLY A 184 -4.81 -9.09 24.32
C GLY A 184 -4.63 -9.65 22.91
N HIS A 185 -3.49 -10.31 22.69
CA HIS A 185 -3.23 -11.02 21.44
C HIS A 185 -4.13 -12.27 21.39
N PRO A 186 -4.77 -12.61 20.24
CA PRO A 186 -5.62 -13.79 20.11
C PRO A 186 -4.86 -15.12 20.18
N LEU A 187 -3.54 -15.09 20.31
CA LEU A 187 -2.76 -16.29 20.56
C LEU A 187 -2.75 -16.50 22.07
N PRO A 188 -3.22 -17.65 22.58
CA PRO A 188 -3.18 -17.91 23.99
C PRO A 188 -1.72 -17.77 24.47
N PRO A 189 -1.46 -17.08 25.59
CA PRO A 189 -0.14 -17.14 26.21
C PRO A 189 0.11 -18.61 26.52
N ALA A 190 1.05 -19.24 25.81
CA ALA A 190 1.42 -20.62 26.07
C ALA A 190 1.84 -20.70 27.54
N ALA A 191 1.07 -21.41 28.35
CA ALA A 191 1.38 -21.62 29.75
C ALA A 191 2.80 -22.21 29.84
N GLY A 192 3.76 -21.41 30.32
CA GLY A 192 5.10 -21.86 30.70
C GLY A 192 6.25 -21.60 29.72
N THR A 193 6.04 -21.09 28.51
CA THR A 193 7.16 -20.69 27.63
C THR A 193 6.81 -19.42 26.85
N GLY A 194 7.48 -18.32 27.18
CA GLY A 194 7.20 -17.00 26.62
C GLY A 194 7.20 -16.99 25.09
N ASP A 195 6.23 -16.28 24.52
CA ASP A 195 6.23 -15.71 23.16
C ASP A 195 6.70 -16.64 22.01
N ARG A 196 6.51 -17.96 22.14
CA ARG A 196 6.94 -18.92 21.11
C ARG A 196 5.99 -18.90 19.91
N VAL A 197 6.56 -18.63 18.74
CA VAL A 197 5.86 -18.73 17.45
C VAL A 197 5.29 -20.15 17.29
N PRO A 198 3.99 -20.32 16.97
CA PRO A 198 3.42 -21.63 16.73
C PRO A 198 4.12 -22.36 15.57
N VAL A 199 4.24 -23.67 15.65
CA VAL A 199 4.92 -24.50 14.63
C VAL A 199 4.28 -24.33 13.25
N ALA A 200 2.94 -24.27 13.20
CA ALA A 200 2.21 -24.01 11.95
C ALA A 200 2.63 -22.68 11.29
N ALA A 201 2.90 -21.63 12.07
CA ALA A 201 3.39 -20.36 11.54
C ALA A 201 4.85 -20.48 11.06
N SER A 202 5.70 -21.25 11.75
CA SER A 202 7.06 -21.55 11.27
C SER A 202 7.05 -22.30 9.93
N VAL A 203 6.15 -23.27 9.76
CA VAL A 203 5.97 -24.03 8.52
C VAL A 203 5.49 -23.11 7.39
N GLU A 204 4.46 -22.30 7.61
CA GLU A 204 3.95 -21.38 6.58
C GLU A 204 5.03 -20.38 6.13
N LEU A 205 5.82 -19.86 7.06
CA LEU A 205 6.94 -18.96 6.75
C LEU A 205 8.06 -19.70 6.01
N LEU A 206 8.37 -20.93 6.41
CA LEU A 206 9.36 -21.77 5.74
C LEU A 206 8.94 -22.03 4.29
N GLU A 207 7.71 -22.47 4.04
CA GLU A 207 7.21 -22.82 2.70
C GLU A 207 7.20 -21.61 1.74
N ARG A 208 7.16 -20.38 2.27
CA ARG A 208 7.28 -19.14 1.50
C ARG A 208 8.72 -18.63 1.35
N SER A 209 9.69 -19.30 1.95
CA SER A 209 11.10 -18.91 1.96
C SER A 209 11.86 -19.41 0.72
N LEU A 210 12.99 -18.76 0.44
CA LEU A 210 13.93 -19.21 -0.59
C LEU A 210 14.59 -20.54 -0.24
N ALA A 211 14.76 -20.85 1.05
CA ALA A 211 15.31 -22.11 1.52
C ALA A 211 14.39 -23.28 1.15
N TRP A 212 13.08 -23.10 1.30
CA TRP A 212 12.11 -24.08 0.83
C TRP A 212 12.12 -24.21 -0.69
N GLN A 213 12.11 -23.10 -1.43
CA GLN A 213 12.16 -23.15 -2.90
C GLN A 213 13.39 -23.89 -3.42
N ALA A 214 14.54 -23.74 -2.75
CA ALA A 214 15.78 -24.43 -3.10
C ALA A 214 15.75 -25.94 -2.82
N ALA A 215 14.99 -26.38 -1.81
CA ALA A 215 14.92 -27.77 -1.36
C ALA A 215 13.68 -28.52 -1.85
N MET A 216 12.65 -27.80 -2.30
CA MET A 216 11.39 -28.36 -2.83
C MET A 216 11.60 -29.43 -3.92
N PRO A 217 12.61 -29.36 -4.81
CA PRO A 217 12.86 -30.43 -5.77
C PRO A 217 13.19 -31.78 -5.13
N VAL A 218 13.66 -31.83 -3.88
CA VAL A 218 13.99 -33.05 -3.13
C VAL A 218 12.86 -33.46 -2.20
N VAL A 219 12.13 -32.52 -1.60
CA VAL A 219 11.05 -32.81 -0.64
C VAL A 219 9.88 -33.54 -1.31
N ARG A 220 9.32 -34.56 -0.65
CA ARG A 220 8.23 -35.42 -1.15
C ARG A 220 7.07 -35.61 -0.18
N SER A 221 7.19 -35.16 1.07
CA SER A 221 6.14 -35.27 2.07
C SER A 221 5.71 -33.91 2.62
N ALA A 222 4.61 -33.92 3.38
CA ALA A 222 4.33 -32.89 4.38
C ALA A 222 5.30 -33.01 5.57
N LEU A 223 5.19 -32.09 6.54
CA LEU A 223 5.96 -32.15 7.79
C LEU A 223 5.69 -33.49 8.48
N LEU A 224 6.74 -34.28 8.70
CA LEU A 224 6.67 -35.55 9.40
C LEU A 224 6.78 -35.34 10.90
N ASP A 225 7.77 -34.56 11.31
CA ASP A 225 8.05 -34.30 12.71
C ASP A 225 8.70 -32.92 12.90
N HIS A 226 8.71 -32.45 14.15
CA HIS A 226 9.40 -31.25 14.56
C HIS A 226 9.85 -31.37 16.00
N TRP A 227 10.98 -30.74 16.32
CA TRP A 227 11.42 -30.60 17.69
C TRP A 227 12.15 -29.28 17.88
N ASP A 228 12.12 -28.79 19.13
CA ASP A 228 12.82 -27.59 19.54
C ASP A 228 13.97 -27.99 20.47
N GLU A 229 15.21 -27.67 20.12
CA GLU A 229 16.41 -28.01 20.87
C GLU A 229 17.42 -26.86 20.84
N GLU A 230 17.93 -26.46 22.01
CA GLU A 230 18.97 -25.43 22.15
C GLU A 230 18.69 -24.12 21.39
N GLY A 231 17.42 -23.70 21.33
CA GLY A 231 17.01 -22.48 20.62
C GLY A 231 16.77 -22.66 19.12
N TRP A 232 17.02 -23.86 18.57
CA TRP A 232 16.68 -24.23 17.22
C TRP A 232 15.32 -24.93 17.18
N ARG A 233 14.53 -24.62 16.17
CA ARG A 233 13.41 -25.45 15.71
C ARG A 233 13.85 -26.22 14.48
N VAL A 234 13.79 -27.54 14.57
CA VAL A 234 14.06 -28.43 13.45
C VAL A 234 12.75 -28.98 12.92
N LEU A 235 12.57 -28.89 11.60
CA LEU A 235 11.42 -29.41 10.87
C LEU A 235 11.86 -30.52 9.93
N HIS A 236 11.28 -31.70 10.07
CA HIS A 236 11.64 -32.90 9.31
C HIS A 236 10.61 -33.24 8.24
N TYR A 237 11.11 -33.44 7.03
CA TYR A 237 10.35 -33.88 5.86
C TYR A 237 11.05 -35.09 5.24
N ALA A 238 10.29 -35.98 4.61
CA ALA A 238 10.85 -36.96 3.69
C ALA A 238 11.05 -36.34 2.31
N GLY A 239 12.09 -36.79 1.64
CA GLY A 239 12.46 -36.41 0.30
C GLY A 239 13.11 -37.56 -0.45
N ALA A 240 13.54 -37.28 -1.67
CA ALA A 240 14.35 -38.17 -2.46
C ALA A 240 15.28 -37.34 -3.35
N TYR A 241 16.54 -37.75 -3.45
CA TYR A 241 17.50 -37.14 -4.36
C TYR A 241 17.96 -38.15 -5.41
N ARG A 242 18.57 -37.65 -6.48
CA ARG A 242 19.10 -38.49 -7.56
C ARG A 242 20.60 -38.25 -7.70
N ASP A 243 21.34 -39.33 -7.80
CA ASP A 243 22.77 -39.33 -8.09
C ASP A 243 23.08 -40.30 -9.26
N GLY A 244 24.36 -40.64 -9.45
CA GLY A 244 24.78 -41.60 -10.48
C GLY A 244 24.35 -43.05 -10.24
N ARG A 245 23.87 -43.40 -9.05
CA ARG A 245 23.45 -44.75 -8.64
C ARG A 245 21.95 -44.93 -8.67
N GLY A 246 21.17 -43.85 -8.62
CA GLY A 246 19.73 -43.91 -8.79
C GLY A 246 19.02 -42.83 -8.00
N THR A 247 17.78 -43.11 -7.61
CA THR A 247 16.99 -42.26 -6.72
C THR A 247 17.00 -42.87 -5.32
N HIS A 248 17.45 -42.10 -4.35
CA HIS A 248 17.64 -42.52 -2.97
C HIS A 248 16.68 -41.76 -2.05
N PRO A 249 16.04 -42.44 -1.07
CA PRO A 249 15.25 -41.77 -0.05
C PRO A 249 16.14 -40.92 0.85
N ALA A 250 15.62 -39.79 1.31
CA ALA A 250 16.36 -38.89 2.18
C ALA A 250 15.48 -38.14 3.15
N SER A 251 16.04 -37.84 4.31
CA SER A 251 15.49 -36.94 5.31
C SER A 251 15.94 -35.51 5.05
N VAL A 252 14.98 -34.61 4.87
CA VAL A 252 15.22 -33.17 4.67
C VAL A 252 14.91 -32.43 5.95
N LEU A 253 15.93 -31.82 6.54
CA LEU A 253 15.84 -31.07 7.78
C LEU A 253 15.98 -29.58 7.51
N PHE A 254 15.04 -28.80 8.04
CA PHE A 254 15.13 -27.34 8.08
C PHE A 254 15.31 -26.91 9.53
N ALA A 255 16.40 -26.19 9.82
CA ALA A 255 16.67 -25.64 11.13
C ALA A 255 16.51 -24.11 11.13
N LEU A 256 15.69 -23.62 12.05
CA LEU A 256 15.40 -22.20 12.27
C LEU A 256 15.78 -21.83 13.70
N ASP A 257 16.53 -20.74 13.88
CA ASP A 257 16.87 -20.24 15.21
C ASP A 257 15.71 -19.37 15.73
N LEU A 258 15.10 -19.82 16.83
CA LEU A 258 13.93 -19.21 17.47
C LEU A 258 14.27 -17.90 18.20
N THR A 259 15.55 -17.59 18.40
CA THR A 259 16.02 -16.37 19.06
C THR A 259 16.23 -15.21 18.10
N LEU A 260 16.23 -15.48 16.79
CA LEU A 260 16.51 -14.46 15.79
C LEU A 260 15.30 -13.57 15.50
N THR A 261 15.58 -12.27 15.35
CA THR A 261 14.63 -11.28 14.86
C THR A 261 14.95 -10.93 13.41
N VAL A 262 14.04 -10.20 12.75
CA VAL A 262 14.26 -9.69 11.38
C VAL A 262 15.56 -8.88 11.29
N ASP A 263 15.94 -8.19 12.36
CA ASP A 263 17.13 -7.33 12.40
C ASP A 263 18.43 -8.08 12.73
N SER A 264 18.33 -9.28 13.32
CA SER A 264 19.50 -10.07 13.75
C SER A 264 19.73 -11.33 12.92
N ALA A 265 18.83 -11.68 12.00
CA ALA A 265 18.92 -12.91 11.24
C ALA A 265 20.10 -12.91 10.24
N PRO A 266 20.94 -13.96 10.23
CA PRO A 266 21.98 -14.11 9.23
C PRO A 266 21.36 -14.45 7.86
N ASN A 267 22.13 -14.29 6.78
CA ASN A 267 21.72 -14.68 5.44
C ASN A 267 22.57 -15.88 4.94
N PRO A 268 21.99 -17.09 4.78
CA PRO A 268 20.58 -17.43 4.94
C PRO A 268 20.14 -17.63 6.40
N ALA A 269 18.88 -17.28 6.70
CA ALA A 269 18.29 -17.39 8.04
C ALA A 269 17.83 -18.82 8.38
N VAL A 270 17.56 -19.64 7.35
CA VAL A 270 17.16 -21.04 7.47
C VAL A 270 18.32 -21.91 7.00
N ARG A 271 18.68 -22.90 7.81
CA ARG A 271 19.67 -23.92 7.44
C ARG A 271 18.95 -25.15 6.92
N VAL A 272 19.46 -25.73 5.84
CA VAL A 272 18.88 -26.92 5.21
C VAL A 272 19.93 -28.01 5.15
N SER A 273 19.55 -29.23 5.50
CA SER A 273 20.37 -30.42 5.33
C SER A 273 19.53 -31.55 4.75
N VAL A 274 20.11 -32.28 3.80
CA VAL A 274 19.54 -33.49 3.23
C VAL A 274 20.41 -34.63 3.68
N ILE A 275 19.83 -35.63 4.35
CA ILE A 275 20.52 -36.79 4.90
C ILE A 275 20.01 -38.01 4.14
N ASP A 276 20.91 -38.79 3.57
CA ASP A 276 20.56 -40.05 2.93
C ASP A 276 20.08 -41.05 4.00
N ASP A 277 18.89 -41.61 3.82
CA ASP A 277 18.28 -42.50 4.81
C ASP A 277 19.00 -43.86 4.88
N GLU A 278 19.73 -44.27 3.84
CA GLU A 278 20.47 -45.54 3.81
C GLU A 278 21.83 -45.42 4.49
N THR A 279 22.54 -44.30 4.29
CA THR A 279 23.91 -44.10 4.77
C THR A 279 24.00 -43.24 6.02
N GLY A 280 22.98 -42.42 6.30
CA GLY A 280 23.00 -41.43 7.38
C GLY A 280 23.93 -40.24 7.10
N GLU A 281 24.50 -40.13 5.90
CA GLU A 281 25.42 -39.06 5.53
C GLU A 281 24.69 -37.84 4.96
N VAL A 282 25.24 -36.64 5.20
CA VAL A 282 24.72 -35.39 4.64
C VAL A 282 25.10 -35.32 3.16
N VAL A 283 24.10 -35.13 2.29
CA VAL A 283 24.25 -35.03 0.84
C VAL A 283 24.42 -33.56 0.42
N PRO A 284 25.65 -33.08 0.14
CA PRO A 284 25.90 -31.63 -0.03
C PRO A 284 25.34 -31.07 -1.33
N SER A 285 25.14 -31.92 -2.35
CA SER A 285 24.71 -31.56 -3.71
C SER A 285 23.19 -31.60 -3.91
N ALA A 286 22.43 -32.06 -2.93
CA ALA A 286 20.99 -32.27 -3.07
C ALA A 286 20.18 -30.95 -3.08
N VAL A 287 20.71 -29.87 -2.50
CA VAL A 287 20.02 -28.58 -2.40
C VAL A 287 20.68 -27.56 -3.32
N THR A 288 19.89 -26.86 -4.13
CA THR A 288 20.40 -25.76 -4.95
C THR A 288 20.89 -24.64 -4.02
N PRO A 289 22.12 -24.13 -4.16
CA PRO A 289 22.60 -23.06 -3.29
C PRO A 289 21.68 -21.83 -3.41
N VAL A 290 21.18 -21.35 -2.28
CA VAL A 290 20.32 -20.16 -2.22
C VAL A 290 21.11 -18.94 -2.71
N PRO A 291 20.64 -18.21 -3.74
CA PRO A 291 21.33 -17.03 -4.23
C PRO A 291 21.45 -15.97 -3.12
N ARG A 292 22.68 -15.59 -2.78
CA ARG A 292 22.90 -14.45 -1.87
C ARG A 292 22.52 -13.17 -2.59
N ARG A 293 21.46 -12.49 -2.13
CA ARG A 293 21.14 -11.15 -2.61
C ARG A 293 22.25 -10.19 -2.21
N ALA A 294 22.82 -9.50 -3.18
CA ALA A 294 23.75 -8.40 -2.92
C ALA A 294 23.02 -7.33 -2.10
N PRO A 295 23.59 -6.85 -0.99
CA PRO A 295 23.01 -5.74 -0.24
C PRO A 295 22.94 -4.52 -1.16
N LEU A 296 21.78 -3.88 -1.20
CA LEU A 296 21.62 -2.62 -1.92
C LEU A 296 22.50 -1.57 -1.25
N PRO A 297 23.16 -0.68 -2.03
CA PRO A 297 23.88 0.44 -1.46
C PRO A 297 22.92 1.26 -0.62
N MET A 298 23.18 1.36 0.69
CA MET A 298 22.43 2.26 1.54
C MET A 298 22.74 3.69 1.09
N ALA A 299 21.69 4.48 0.83
CA ALA A 299 21.85 5.90 0.56
C ALA A 299 22.43 6.56 1.82
N THR A 300 23.69 6.94 1.77
CA THR A 300 24.35 7.83 2.73
C THR A 300 23.82 9.24 2.60
#